data_AF-A0A7W6M5P0-F1
#
_entry.id   AF-A0A7W6M5P0-F1
#
_cell.length_a   1.000
_cell.length_b   1.000
_cell.length_c   1.000
_cell.angle_alpha   90.00
_cell.angle_beta   90.00
_cell.angle_gamma   90.00
#
_symmetry.space_group_name_H-M   'P 1'
#
loop_
_entity.id
_entity.type
_entity.pdbx_description
1 polymer ?
#
loop_
_entity_poly.entity_id
_entity_poly.type
_entity_poly.pdbx_seq_one_letter_code
_entity_poly.pdbx_strand_id
1 'polypeptide(L)' 'MARSYRKTPICGMTKAASDKAFKKAEHKRARRALNACDLAFEDAPADKLFGNPWGAPKDGKQWIDPDRFPKIMRK' A
#
# COMPACT_ATOMS: atom_id res chain seq x y z
N MET A 1 -14.73 -8.50 21.95
CA MET A 1 -14.61 -7.05 22.18
C MET A 1 -14.20 -6.36 20.88
N ALA A 2 -15.15 -5.75 20.16
CA ALA A 2 -14.83 -4.97 18.96
C ALA A 2 -14.36 -3.57 19.38
N ARG A 3 -13.16 -3.16 18.95
CA ARG A 3 -12.68 -1.80 19.19
C ARG A 3 -13.64 -0.81 18.52
N SER A 4 -14.06 0.23 19.24
CA SER A 4 -14.93 1.26 18.69
C SER A 4 -14.23 1.97 17.53
N TYR A 5 -14.75 1.81 16.31
CA TYR A 5 -14.22 2.46 15.10
C TYR A 5 -14.16 3.99 15.23
N ARG A 6 -15.09 4.60 15.97
CA ARG A 6 -15.11 6.04 16.27
C ARG A 6 -13.95 6.47 17.17
N LYS A 7 -13.63 5.67 18.20
CA LYS A 7 -12.59 5.99 19.19
C LYS A 7 -11.19 5.54 18.76
N THR A 8 -11.07 4.82 17.65
CA THR A 8 -9.78 4.35 17.17
C THR A 8 -9.05 5.51 16.50
N PRO A 9 -7.88 5.94 17.00
CA PRO A 9 -7.20 7.13 16.50
C PRO A 9 -6.41 6.83 15.21
N ILE A 10 -7.13 6.40 14.17
CA ILE A 10 -6.61 6.13 12.83
C ILE A 10 -7.40 6.97 11.83
N CYS A 11 -6.70 7.77 11.03
CA CYS A 11 -7.30 8.57 9.96
C CYS A 11 -6.75 8.15 8.58
N GLY A 12 -7.60 8.25 7.56
CA GLY A 12 -7.24 8.02 6.15
C GLY A 12 -6.63 9.27 5.54
N MET A 13 -5.45 9.68 6.01
CA MET A 13 -4.72 10.83 5.50
C MET A 13 -3.30 10.42 5.13
N THR A 14 -2.98 10.42 3.84
CA THR A 14 -1.61 10.23 3.34
C THR A 14 -1.00 11.57 2.94
N LYS A 15 0.28 11.77 3.27
CA LYS A 15 1.08 12.89 2.78
C LYS A 15 1.81 12.55 1.47
N ALA A 16 1.69 11.31 0.99
CA ALA A 16 2.33 10.91 -0.25
C ALA A 16 1.67 11.65 -1.43
N ALA A 17 2.49 12.34 -2.22
CA ALA A 17 2.02 13.06 -3.40
C ALA A 17 1.49 12.12 -4.49
N SER A 18 2.02 10.89 -4.60
CA SER A 18 1.63 9.93 -5.62
C SER A 18 2.13 8.51 -5.35
N ASP A 19 1.38 7.50 -5.80
CA ASP A 19 1.83 6.10 -5.89
C ASP A 19 2.66 5.81 -7.14
N LYS A 20 2.84 6.79 -8.03
CA LYS A 20 3.46 6.58 -9.35
C LYS A 20 4.86 5.97 -9.25
N ALA A 21 5.66 6.39 -8.27
CA ALA A 21 7.00 5.85 -8.05
C ALA A 21 6.95 4.36 -7.64
N PHE A 22 6.07 4.02 -6.69
CA PHE A 22 5.83 2.64 -6.24
C PHE A 22 5.39 1.75 -7.40
N LYS A 23 4.34 2.14 -8.14
CA LYS A 23 3.85 1.39 -9.30
C LYS A 23 4.93 1.21 -10.37
N LYS A 24 5.71 2.26 -10.65
CA LYS A 24 6.81 2.20 -11.62
C LYS A 24 7.90 1.20 -11.19
N ALA A 25 8.27 1.19 -9.91
CA ALA A 25 9.26 0.26 -9.37
C ALA A 25 8.78 -1.19 -9.45
N GLU A 26 7.54 -1.46 -9.02
CA GLU A 26 6.95 -2.80 -9.03
C GLU A 26 6.75 -3.34 -10.46
N HIS A 27 6.26 -2.51 -11.39
CA HIS A 27 6.18 -2.91 -12.81
C HIS A 27 7.55 -3.11 -13.46
N LYS A 28 8.59 -2.41 -12.99
CA LYS A 28 9.97 -2.68 -13.45
C LYS A 28 10.46 -4.02 -12.93
N ARG A 29 10.13 -4.37 -11.68
CA ARG A 29 10.45 -5.66 -11.07
C ARG A 29 9.76 -6.82 -11.77
N ALA A 30 8.45 -6.70 -12.04
CA ALA A 30 7.67 -7.69 -12.77
C ALA A 30 8.27 -7.99 -14.15
N ARG A 31 8.56 -6.94 -14.94
CA ARG A 31 9.21 -7.09 -16.25
C ARG A 31 10.58 -7.74 -16.18
N ARG A 32 11.38 -7.40 -15.17
CA ARG A 32 12.70 -8.03 -14.99
C ARG A 32 12.60 -9.51 -14.66
N ALA A 33 11.64 -9.90 -13.83
CA ALA A 33 11.41 -11.30 -13.49
C ALA A 33 10.94 -12.10 -14.72
N LEU A 34 10.02 -11.53 -15.51
CA LEU A 34 9.56 -12.16 -16.75
C LEU A 34 10.69 -12.30 -17.77
N ASN A 35 11.52 -11.27 -17.96
CA ASN A 35 12.65 -11.33 -18.89
C ASN A 35 13.75 -12.33 -18.48
N ALA A 36 13.83 -12.68 -17.20
CA ALA A 36 14.78 -13.66 -16.68
C ALA A 36 14.22 -15.08 -16.69
N CYS A 37 12.92 -15.25 -16.94
CA CYS A 37 12.25 -16.54 -16.99
C CYS A 37 12.40 -17.14 -18.39
N ASP A 38 12.81 -18.41 -18.45
CA ASP A 38 12.76 -19.18 -19.69
C ASP A 38 11.40 -19.85 -19.82
N LEU A 39 10.52 -19.23 -20.61
CA LEU A 39 9.13 -19.66 -20.78
C LEU A 39 8.97 -21.00 -21.50
N ALA A 40 10.06 -21.59 -22.00
CA ALA A 40 10.04 -22.95 -22.53
C ALA A 40 10.03 -24.02 -21.42
N PHE A 41 10.50 -23.67 -20.21
CA PHE A 41 10.67 -24.60 -19.09
C PHE A 41 9.92 -24.17 -17.83
N GLU A 42 9.66 -22.87 -17.66
CA GLU A 42 9.00 -22.31 -16.49
C GLU A 42 7.78 -21.45 -16.88
N ASP A 43 6.77 -21.42 -16.02
CA ASP A 43 5.64 -20.52 -16.19
C ASP A 43 6.04 -19.07 -15.91
N ALA A 44 5.34 -18.14 -16.57
CA ALA A 44 5.51 -16.72 -16.29
C ALA A 44 5.17 -16.41 -14.82
N PRO A 45 5.98 -15.57 -14.14
CA PRO A 45 5.72 -15.23 -12.75
C PRO A 45 4.37 -14.51 -12.59
N ALA A 46 3.56 -14.97 -11.66
CA ALA A 46 2.23 -14.43 -11.43
C ALA A 46 2.27 -12.94 -11.01
N ASP A 47 1.40 -12.12 -11.61
CA ASP A 47 1.33 -10.67 -11.34
C ASP A 47 1.18 -10.32 -9.86
N LYS A 48 0.49 -11.17 -9.08
CA LYS A 48 0.26 -10.99 -7.64
C LYS A 48 1.54 -11.05 -6.80
N LEU A 49 2.65 -11.53 -7.36
CA LEU A 49 3.97 -11.50 -6.72
C LEU A 49 4.55 -10.08 -6.64
N PHE A 50 4.03 -9.13 -7.44
CA PHE A 50 4.53 -7.77 -7.53
C PHE A 50 3.48 -6.77 -7.03
N GLY A 51 3.94 -5.78 -6.27
CA GLY A 51 3.09 -4.74 -5.68
C GLY A 51 2.23 -5.24 -4.53
N ASN A 52 2.67 -5.00 -3.30
CA ASN A 52 1.80 -5.12 -2.12
C ASN A 52 0.74 -4.00 -2.14
N PRO A 53 -0.57 -4.31 -2.24
CA PRO A 53 -1.63 -3.30 -2.23
C PRO A 53 -1.63 -2.44 -0.96
N TRP A 54 -1.18 -3.00 0.16
CA TRP A 54 -1.10 -2.36 1.47
C TRP A 54 0.27 -1.71 1.75
N GLY A 55 1.21 -1.81 0.80
CA GLY A 55 2.53 -1.20 0.87
C GLY A 55 2.65 0.08 0.04
N ALA A 56 1.57 0.48 -0.64
CA ALA A 56 1.56 1.68 -1.46
C ALA A 56 1.72 2.93 -0.57
N PRO A 57 2.50 3.95 -0.99
CA PRO A 57 2.67 5.19 -0.21
C PRO A 57 1.36 5.92 0.11
N LYS A 58 0.34 5.77 -0.75
CA LYS A 58 -0.99 6.32 -0.54
C LYS A 58 -1.90 5.40 0.30
N ASP A 59 -1.41 4.28 0.82
CA ASP A 59 -2.14 3.48 1.80
C ASP A 59 -2.16 4.24 3.14
N GLY A 60 -3.04 5.24 3.18
CA GLY A 60 -2.93 6.44 3.99
C GLY A 60 -3.50 6.30 5.39
N LYS A 61 -3.39 5.14 6.03
CA LYS A 61 -3.82 5.01 7.42
C LYS A 61 -2.71 5.51 8.33
N GLN A 62 -2.92 6.66 8.96
CA GLN A 62 -2.02 7.21 9.95
C GLN A 62 -2.65 7.10 11.33
N TRP A 63 -1.86 6.64 12.30
CA TRP A 63 -2.17 6.83 13.71
C TRP A 63 -2.02 8.32 14.04
N ILE A 64 -3.01 8.88 14.69
CA ILE A 64 -3.05 10.28 15.09
C ILE A 64 -3.10 10.37 16.61
N ASP A 65 -2.62 11.48 17.16
CA ASP A 65 -2.82 11.79 18.57
C ASP A 65 -4.24 12.38 18.74
N PRO A 66 -5.17 11.67 19.41
CA PRO A 66 -6.56 12.12 19.54
C PRO A 66 -6.70 13.38 20.40
N ASP A 67 -5.78 13.62 21.34
CA ASP A 67 -5.84 14.78 22.24
C ASP A 67 -5.31 16.03 21.52
N ARG A 68 -4.25 15.85 20.71
CA ARG A 68 -3.69 16.93 19.90
C ARG A 68 -4.55 17.29 18.69
N PHE A 69 -5.25 16.31 18.10
CA PHE A 69 -6.04 16.50 16.88
C PHE A 69 -7.47 15.94 16.97
N PRO A 70 -8.31 16.41 17.91
CA PRO A 70 -9.65 15.86 18.12
C PRO A 70 -10.60 16.09 16.93
N LYS A 71 -10.34 17.09 16.08
CA LYS A 71 -11.21 17.46 14.95
C LYS A 71 -11.12 16.50 13.76
N ILE A 72 -10.01 15.79 13.61
CA ILE A 72 -9.79 14.83 12.51
C ILE A 72 -10.14 13.39 12.94
N MET A 73 -10.50 13.19 14.22
CA MET A 73 -11.10 11.95 14.69
C MET A 73 -12.44 11.74 13.96
N ARG A 74 -12.72 10.49 13.59
CA ARG A 74 -14.01 10.12 13.00
C ARG A 74 -15.12 10.37 14.03
N LYS A 75 -16.17 11.09 13.63
CA LYS A 75 -17.37 11.30 14.43
C LYS A 75 -18.25 10.05 14.46
#